data_AF-A0A7X1HH84-F1
#
_entry.id   AF-A0A7X1HH84-F1
#
_cell.length_a   1.000
_cell.length_b   1.000
_cell.length_c   1.000
_cell.angle_alpha   90.00
_cell.angle_beta   90.00
_cell.angle_gamma   90.00
#
_symmetry.space_group_name_H-M   'P 1'
#
loop_
_entity.id
_entity.type
_entity.pdbx_description
1 polymer ?
#
loop_
_entity_poly.entity_id
_entity_poly.type
_entity_poly.pdbx_seq_one_letter_code
_entity_poly.pdbx_strand_id
1 'polypeptide(L)'
;MGKHDIKYHNDMNLVSIGALNSSQIDILFSIGLTMAKDCSNKVIISFNEIKELANYSNKNIKNFYRDLEGLFKKLLDLDFRIETETNIKRMNLFQYYDIQKDNGVVEIKANEIFLKLFDNMLRGNFTLFDLKDLVSLKSGYSKLMFKLLRGWNGKKKINYTLEELYYLLGVPLSVQTTANFTNKVMKPIKEELPKYFNKLEIETIKTGRKITGYSFTWKPKASETELIGDNHIHISEKLNRTIEKVKKNRHLQSLLTEENIIKLLEKFNEEQLIKGLTYAYKEIQKKIEYLSYLEKAIETGAGKQETKIVVEANIPKEVIEIKELETVESIGESKEEKNETYIKFCKMSDNEQLEIEKIVYKDYVKKCGQDTKIQRLAFKAGKRKLITDYLESKKIIHNEVEKCQKETIKEKLKDEVVEIKKKKEITQSKYNTLLELRLSMVRSISNEIDVEEEKRKFDLKIKEEYIIVETKEITREELLNKFDQLSFSYPFKELEDAIDIIGIKYTNQEWLNLINDNSKRKELDNIIEKVREFKAGF
;
A
#
# COMPACT_ATOMS: atom_id res chain seq x y z
N MET A 1 5.92 -7.36 15.85
CA MET A 1 7.33 -6.93 15.82
C MET A 1 8.09 -7.67 16.91
N GLY A 2 9.31 -8.12 16.62
CA GLY A 2 10.28 -8.58 17.62
C GLY A 2 10.89 -7.42 18.41
N LYS A 3 11.71 -7.77 19.43
CA LYS A 3 12.27 -6.82 20.42
C LYS A 3 13.19 -5.73 19.81
N HIS A 4 13.66 -5.91 18.58
CA HIS A 4 14.64 -5.04 17.92
C HIS A 4 14.22 -4.63 16.50
N ASP A 5 12.95 -4.84 16.12
CA ASP A 5 12.44 -4.47 14.80
C ASP A 5 12.42 -2.94 14.63
N ILE A 6 13.11 -2.46 13.61
CA ILE A 6 12.99 -1.11 13.08
C ILE A 6 11.89 -1.11 12.02
N LYS A 7 10.84 -0.30 12.21
CA LYS A 7 9.86 0.05 11.17
C LYS A 7 9.86 1.55 10.93
N TYR A 8 9.89 2.00 9.68
CA TYR A 8 9.74 3.42 9.32
C TYR A 8 9.20 3.63 7.88
N HIS A 9 8.64 4.81 7.58
CA HIS A 9 8.17 5.23 6.26
C HIS A 9 9.30 5.30 5.24
N ASN A 10 9.09 4.83 4.02
CA ASN A 10 10.16 4.78 3.01
C ASN A 10 10.78 6.15 2.69
N ASP A 11 10.12 7.28 2.95
CA ASP A 11 10.70 8.62 2.81
C ASP A 11 11.92 8.86 3.72
N MET A 12 12.05 8.12 4.84
CA MET A 12 13.25 8.17 5.67
C MET A 12 14.50 7.71 4.87
N ASN A 13 14.34 6.84 3.87
CA ASN A 13 15.42 6.45 2.97
C ASN A 13 15.87 7.57 2.01
N LEU A 14 15.10 8.66 1.88
CA LEU A 14 15.48 9.86 1.13
C LEU A 14 16.30 10.85 1.99
N VAL A 15 16.32 10.67 3.31
CA VAL A 15 17.12 11.49 4.23
C VAL A 15 18.61 11.19 4.02
N SER A 16 19.38 12.18 3.56
CA SER A 16 20.79 11.99 3.19
C SER A 16 21.72 11.89 4.41
N ILE A 17 21.66 10.75 5.10
CA ILE A 17 22.55 10.38 6.21
C ILE A 17 23.90 9.79 5.75
N GLY A 18 24.26 9.90 4.47
CA GLY A 18 25.51 9.35 3.92
C GLY A 18 26.79 10.00 4.46
N ALA A 19 26.68 11.18 5.09
CA ALA A 19 27.77 11.81 5.83
C ALA A 19 28.05 11.15 7.20
N LEU A 20 27.21 10.22 7.67
CA LEU A 20 27.43 9.46 8.90
C LEU A 20 28.44 8.32 8.66
N ASN A 21 29.35 8.10 9.62
CA ASN A 21 30.20 6.91 9.58
C ASN A 21 29.41 5.65 10.00
N SER A 22 30.01 4.46 9.81
CA SER A 22 29.36 3.17 10.09
C SER A 22 28.73 3.07 11.50
N SER A 23 29.49 3.46 12.53
CA SER A 23 29.01 3.44 13.93
C SER A 23 28.01 4.56 14.23
N GLN A 24 28.07 5.68 13.51
CA GLN A 24 27.10 6.77 13.66
C GLN A 24 25.73 6.39 13.10
N ILE A 25 25.69 5.58 12.03
CA ILE A 25 24.46 4.96 11.54
C ILE A 25 23.89 4.00 12.61
N ASP A 26 24.71 3.15 13.21
CA ASP A 26 24.25 2.19 14.23
C ASP A 26 23.67 2.87 15.47
N ILE A 27 24.31 3.94 15.96
CA ILE A 27 23.82 4.75 17.07
C ILE A 27 22.50 5.45 16.68
N LEU A 28 22.40 6.03 15.47
CA LEU A 28 21.16 6.66 14.99
C LEU A 28 19.97 5.69 14.98
N PHE A 29 20.12 4.48 14.45
CA PHE A 29 19.02 3.50 14.44
C PHE A 29 18.75 2.88 15.81
N SER A 30 19.73 2.87 16.71
CA SER A 30 19.51 2.53 18.13
C SER A 30 18.64 3.58 18.83
N ILE A 31 18.93 4.88 18.63
CA ILE A 31 18.10 5.99 19.13
C ILE A 31 16.69 5.93 18.54
N GLY A 32 16.58 5.69 17.22
CA GLY A 32 15.29 5.55 16.53
C GLY A 32 14.45 4.38 17.06
N LEU A 33 15.07 3.25 17.41
CA LEU A 33 14.40 2.12 18.05
C LEU A 33 13.80 2.50 19.40
N THR A 34 14.52 3.27 20.22
CA THR A 34 14.04 3.72 21.53
C THR A 34 12.94 4.78 21.40
N MET A 35 13.10 5.79 20.54
CA MET A 35 12.04 6.78 20.24
C MET A 35 10.74 6.12 19.74
N ALA A 36 10.85 5.07 18.91
CA ALA A 36 9.70 4.33 18.40
C ALA A 36 9.02 3.46 19.48
N LYS A 37 9.78 2.91 20.44
CA LYS A 37 9.26 2.15 21.59
C LYS A 37 8.56 3.04 22.61
N ASP A 38 9.16 4.17 22.93
CA ASP A 38 8.65 5.14 23.91
C ASP A 38 7.52 6.00 23.32
N CYS A 39 7.29 5.91 22.01
CA CYS A 39 6.37 6.75 21.23
C CYS A 39 6.56 8.26 21.48
N SER A 40 7.79 8.67 21.78
CA SER A 40 8.13 10.02 22.28
C SER A 40 9.20 10.69 21.41
N ASN A 41 8.99 11.96 21.08
CA ASN A 41 9.98 12.76 20.36
C ASN A 41 11.12 13.23 21.27
N LYS A 42 11.00 13.06 22.60
CA LYS A 42 12.07 13.25 23.58
C LYS A 42 12.36 11.94 24.31
N VAL A 43 13.62 11.51 24.30
CA VAL A 43 14.09 10.31 25.02
C VAL A 43 15.36 10.61 25.81
N ILE A 44 15.58 9.85 26.88
CA ILE A 44 16.81 9.84 27.67
C ILE A 44 17.33 8.40 27.64
N ILE A 45 18.47 8.17 27.02
CA ILE A 45 19.02 6.82 26.76
C ILE A 45 20.38 6.67 27.43
N SER A 46 20.61 5.56 28.12
CA SER A 46 21.90 5.31 28.78
C SER A 46 23.04 5.02 27.78
N PHE A 47 24.26 5.42 28.12
CA PHE A 47 25.45 5.10 27.33
C PHE A 47 25.67 3.59 27.17
N ASN A 48 25.16 2.77 28.09
CA ASN A 48 25.29 1.30 28.00
C ASN A 48 24.27 0.73 27.03
N GLU A 49 23.01 1.15 27.11
CA GLU A 49 21.96 0.77 26.15
C GLU A 49 22.30 1.18 24.72
N ILE A 50 22.81 2.40 24.51
CA ILE A 50 23.30 2.83 23.19
C ILE A 50 24.40 1.88 22.68
N LYS A 51 25.36 1.47 23.52
CA LYS A 51 26.44 0.56 23.12
C LYS A 51 25.94 -0.86 22.85
N GLU A 52 25.00 -1.37 23.62
CA GLU A 52 24.40 -2.69 23.43
C GLU A 52 23.58 -2.75 22.13
N LEU A 53 22.70 -1.78 21.91
CA LEU A 53 21.88 -1.69 20.70
C LEU A 53 22.73 -1.45 19.43
N ALA A 54 23.73 -0.56 19.51
CA ALA A 54 24.60 -0.24 18.39
C ALA A 54 25.77 -1.24 18.18
N ASN A 55 25.88 -2.28 19.00
CA ASN A 55 27.00 -3.23 19.00
C ASN A 55 28.38 -2.53 19.08
N TYR A 56 28.48 -1.48 19.90
CA TYR A 56 29.61 -0.54 19.92
C TYR A 56 30.85 -1.16 20.60
N SER A 57 31.76 -1.67 19.77
CA SER A 57 32.93 -2.45 20.22
C SER A 57 34.10 -1.65 20.83
N ASN A 58 34.11 -0.32 20.71
CA ASN A 58 35.24 0.51 21.13
C ASN A 58 35.18 0.81 22.65
N LYS A 59 36.06 0.18 23.42
CA LYS A 59 36.09 0.28 24.89
C LYS A 59 36.50 1.66 25.43
N ASN A 60 37.05 2.55 24.60
CA ASN A 60 37.51 3.87 25.05
C ASN A 60 36.37 4.90 25.03
N ILE A 61 35.93 5.31 26.22
CA ILE A 61 34.82 6.28 26.41
C ILE A 61 35.04 7.63 25.70
N LYS A 62 36.30 8.07 25.50
CA LYS A 62 36.60 9.31 24.76
C LYS A 62 36.29 9.19 23.27
N ASN A 63 36.44 8.00 22.69
CA ASN A 63 35.99 7.74 21.31
C ASN A 63 34.45 7.79 21.24
N PHE A 64 33.77 7.13 22.19
CA PHE A 64 32.31 7.13 22.25
C PHE A 64 31.73 8.55 22.36
N TYR A 65 32.29 9.42 23.21
CA TYR A 65 31.88 10.83 23.31
C TYR A 65 32.07 11.60 22.00
N ARG A 66 33.22 11.44 21.32
CA ARG A 66 33.48 12.06 20.01
C ARG A 66 32.54 11.53 18.92
N ASP A 67 32.23 10.23 18.94
CA ASP A 67 31.38 9.60 17.93
C ASP A 67 29.91 10.01 18.12
N LEU A 68 29.45 10.22 19.38
CA LEU A 68 28.16 10.84 19.74
C LEU A 68 28.10 12.32 19.34
N GLU A 69 29.03 13.16 19.81
CA GLU A 69 29.10 14.60 19.49
C GLU A 69 29.16 14.84 17.97
N GLY A 70 30.01 14.08 17.28
CA GLY A 70 30.13 14.09 15.83
C GLY A 70 28.97 13.43 15.08
N LEU A 71 28.06 12.72 15.76
CA LEU A 71 26.77 12.27 15.20
C LEU A 71 25.77 13.41 15.38
N PHE A 72 25.54 13.86 16.61
CA PHE A 72 24.48 14.81 16.91
C PHE A 72 24.66 16.16 16.23
N LYS A 73 25.90 16.63 16.06
CA LYS A 73 26.17 17.79 15.19
C LYS A 73 25.58 17.60 13.79
N LYS A 74 25.89 16.47 13.14
CA LYS A 74 25.38 16.14 11.79
C LYS A 74 23.86 15.91 11.77
N LEU A 75 23.26 15.49 12.89
CA LEU A 75 21.80 15.32 13.03
C LEU A 75 21.06 16.65 13.22
N LEU A 76 21.70 17.64 13.88
CA LEU A 76 21.19 19.01 13.92
C LEU A 76 21.34 19.69 12.55
N ASP A 77 22.46 19.47 11.84
CA ASP A 77 22.70 19.99 10.49
C ASP A 77 21.82 19.31 9.40
N LEU A 78 20.96 18.36 9.76
CA LEU A 78 20.24 17.46 8.84
C LEU A 78 18.89 18.04 8.36
N ASP A 79 18.93 18.78 7.24
CA ASP A 79 17.71 19.25 6.55
C ASP A 79 16.90 18.07 5.95
N PHE A 80 15.61 18.02 6.30
CA PHE A 80 14.62 17.16 5.69
C PHE A 80 13.65 17.99 4.85
N ARG A 81 13.70 17.78 3.53
CA ARG A 81 12.85 18.44 2.55
C ARG A 81 11.70 17.54 2.14
N ILE A 82 10.47 17.96 2.45
CA ILE A 82 9.25 17.39 1.88
C ILE A 82 8.81 18.32 0.74
N GLU A 83 8.58 17.77 -0.44
CA GLU A 83 8.03 18.50 -1.58
C GLU A 83 6.75 17.81 -2.05
N THR A 84 5.70 18.60 -2.24
CA THR A 84 4.49 18.22 -2.98
C THR A 84 4.33 19.17 -4.17
N GLU A 85 3.43 18.86 -5.09
CA GLU A 85 3.07 19.69 -6.25
C GLU A 85 2.78 21.17 -5.91
N THR A 86 2.42 21.47 -4.66
CA THR A 86 1.97 22.79 -4.21
C THR A 86 2.82 23.39 -3.07
N ASN A 87 3.69 22.62 -2.43
CA ASN A 87 4.36 23.03 -1.18
C ASN A 87 5.77 22.44 -1.04
N ILE A 88 6.74 23.28 -0.70
CA ILE A 88 8.07 22.84 -0.23
C ILE A 88 8.17 23.13 1.28
N LYS A 89 8.43 22.11 2.08
CA LYS A 89 8.74 22.23 3.51
C LYS A 89 10.17 21.76 3.75
N ARG A 90 10.96 22.55 4.49
CA ARG A 90 12.29 22.19 5.00
C ARG A 90 12.28 22.27 6.51
N MET A 91 12.98 21.36 7.17
CA MET A 91 13.07 21.30 8.63
C MET A 91 14.20 20.37 9.08
N ASN A 92 14.81 20.68 10.21
CA ASN A 92 15.79 19.80 10.85
C ASN A 92 15.04 18.64 11.54
N LEU A 93 15.53 17.41 11.40
CA LEU A 93 14.91 16.24 12.05
C LEU A 93 15.13 16.21 13.57
N PHE A 94 16.17 16.87 14.07
CA PHE A 94 16.51 16.95 15.49
C PHE A 94 16.53 18.41 15.98
N GLN A 95 16.04 18.63 17.21
CA GLN A 95 15.90 19.95 17.83
C GLN A 95 17.05 20.25 18.79
N TYR A 96 17.40 19.30 19.66
CA TYR A 96 18.58 19.37 20.53
C TYR A 96 19.03 17.98 20.98
N TYR A 97 20.22 17.96 21.58
CA TYR A 97 20.75 16.83 22.33
C TYR A 97 21.55 17.37 23.54
N ASP A 98 21.71 16.55 24.57
CA ASP A 98 22.55 16.82 25.74
C ASP A 98 23.27 15.52 26.14
N ILE A 99 24.60 15.59 26.33
CA ILE A 99 25.45 14.43 26.67
C ILE A 99 25.89 14.57 28.13
N GLN A 100 25.08 14.03 29.04
CA GLN A 100 25.30 14.11 30.49
C GLN A 100 26.34 13.07 30.90
N LYS A 101 27.62 13.43 30.76
CA LYS A 101 28.78 12.55 30.98
C LYS A 101 28.81 11.92 32.36
N ASP A 102 28.40 12.65 33.39
CA ASP A 102 28.42 12.21 34.79
C ASP A 102 27.23 11.30 35.12
N ASN A 103 26.06 11.59 34.54
CA ASN A 103 24.85 10.75 34.68
C ASN A 103 24.88 9.49 33.79
N GLY A 104 25.78 9.43 32.81
CA GLY A 104 25.91 8.30 31.90
C GLY A 104 24.82 8.20 30.83
N VAL A 105 24.17 9.31 30.46
CA VAL A 105 23.01 9.34 29.54
C VAL A 105 23.15 10.38 28.42
N VAL A 106 22.42 10.18 27.33
CA VAL A 106 22.12 11.22 26.35
C VAL A 106 20.63 11.54 26.40
N GLU A 107 20.28 12.81 26.56
CA GLU A 107 18.93 13.31 26.29
C GLU A 107 18.86 13.83 24.83
N ILE A 108 17.81 13.46 24.10
CA ILE A 108 17.67 13.77 22.66
C ILE A 108 16.23 14.18 22.39
N LYS A 109 16.03 15.31 21.68
CA LYS A 109 14.72 15.70 21.17
C LYS A 109 14.70 15.80 19.65
N ALA A 110 13.86 15.00 19.03
CA ALA A 110 13.54 15.03 17.62
C ALA A 110 12.36 15.98 17.31
N ASN A 111 12.18 16.29 16.02
CA ASN A 111 10.98 16.92 15.50
C ASN A 111 9.79 15.93 15.55
N GLU A 112 8.55 16.39 15.76
CA GLU A 112 7.36 15.53 15.72
C GLU A 112 7.19 14.81 14.37
N ILE A 113 7.69 15.40 13.28
CA ILE A 113 7.67 14.77 11.96
C ILE A 113 8.65 13.57 11.90
N PHE A 114 9.71 13.56 12.71
CA PHE A 114 10.58 12.37 12.83
C PHE A 114 9.83 11.18 13.44
N LEU A 115 9.03 11.40 14.51
CA LEU A 115 8.17 10.33 15.05
C LEU A 115 7.20 9.78 14.00
N LYS A 116 6.60 10.65 13.19
CA LYS A 116 5.65 10.25 12.13
C LYS A 116 6.31 9.40 11.04
N LEU A 117 7.63 9.51 10.84
CA LEU A 117 8.38 8.59 10.00
C LEU A 117 8.57 7.20 10.64
N PHE A 118 8.55 7.06 11.97
CA PHE A 118 8.65 5.78 12.68
C PHE A 118 7.28 5.23 13.15
N ASP A 119 6.17 5.79 12.66
CA ASP A 119 4.82 5.37 13.05
C ASP A 119 4.50 3.95 12.54
N ASN A 120 4.03 3.10 13.45
CA ASN A 120 3.65 1.73 13.15
C ASN A 120 2.34 1.62 12.34
N MET A 121 1.52 2.68 12.28
CA MET A 121 0.27 2.74 11.50
C MET A 121 0.48 2.72 9.98
N LEU A 122 1.71 2.99 9.50
CA LEU A 122 2.04 3.07 8.08
C LEU A 122 1.79 1.73 7.34
N ARG A 123 0.92 1.76 6.33
CA ARG A 123 0.57 0.63 5.45
C ARG A 123 1.25 0.77 4.09
N GLY A 124 1.66 -0.35 3.49
CA GLY A 124 2.18 -0.43 2.11
C GLY A 124 3.59 0.16 1.85
N ASN A 125 3.95 1.30 2.46
CA ASN A 125 5.16 2.07 2.11
C ASN A 125 6.17 2.20 3.27
N PHE A 126 6.59 1.08 3.86
CA PHE A 126 7.54 1.07 4.98
C PHE A 126 8.74 0.15 4.75
N THR A 127 9.85 0.51 5.38
CA THR A 127 11.04 -0.34 5.54
C THR A 127 10.94 -1.09 6.88
N LEU A 128 11.31 -2.38 6.89
CA LEU A 128 11.31 -3.24 8.08
C LEU A 128 12.55 -4.13 8.13
N PHE A 129 13.23 -4.16 9.28
CA PHE A 129 14.38 -5.06 9.58
C PHE A 129 14.64 -5.18 11.09
N ASP A 130 15.31 -6.26 11.53
CA ASP A 130 15.90 -6.31 12.88
C ASP A 130 17.16 -5.43 12.92
N LEU A 131 17.27 -4.52 13.90
CA LEU A 131 18.45 -3.69 14.12
C LEU A 131 19.75 -4.51 14.15
N LYS A 132 19.71 -5.77 14.63
CA LYS A 132 20.83 -6.70 14.67
C LYS A 132 21.42 -7.04 13.30
N ASP A 133 20.60 -7.09 12.24
CA ASP A 133 21.10 -7.23 10.87
C ASP A 133 21.95 -6.00 10.51
N LEU A 134 21.44 -4.79 10.79
CA LEU A 134 22.08 -3.53 10.44
C LEU A 134 23.42 -3.34 11.17
N VAL A 135 23.44 -3.53 12.50
CA VAL A 135 24.65 -3.34 13.31
C VAL A 135 25.69 -4.46 13.14
N SER A 136 25.31 -5.58 12.50
CA SER A 136 26.23 -6.64 12.08
C SER A 136 27.01 -6.33 10.79
N LEU A 137 26.59 -5.31 10.03
CA LEU A 137 27.33 -4.82 8.85
C LEU A 137 28.54 -3.97 9.29
N LYS A 138 29.61 -3.99 8.49
CA LYS A 138 30.87 -3.26 8.74
C LYS A 138 30.95 -1.96 7.94
N SER A 139 30.56 -1.97 6.66
CA SER A 139 30.59 -0.77 5.83
C SER A 139 29.34 0.10 6.02
N GLY A 140 29.54 1.42 6.14
CA GLY A 140 28.43 2.38 6.11
C GLY A 140 27.62 2.29 4.83
N TYR A 141 28.27 2.12 3.67
CA TYR A 141 27.57 1.92 2.39
C TYR A 141 26.72 0.65 2.36
N SER A 142 27.18 -0.43 3.00
CA SER A 142 26.39 -1.66 3.18
C SER A 142 25.18 -1.41 4.08
N LYS A 143 25.33 -0.69 5.20
CA LYS A 143 24.21 -0.29 6.09
C LYS A 143 23.18 0.57 5.38
N LEU A 144 23.61 1.53 4.56
CA LEU A 144 22.71 2.38 3.78
C LEU A 144 21.97 1.55 2.73
N MET A 145 22.68 0.80 1.89
CA MET A 145 22.08 -0.05 0.85
C MET A 145 21.16 -1.13 1.42
N PHE A 146 21.52 -1.77 2.53
CA PHE A 146 20.67 -2.74 3.23
C PHE A 146 19.29 -2.14 3.52
N LYS A 147 19.24 -0.92 4.05
CA LYS A 147 17.99 -0.21 4.34
C LYS A 147 17.19 0.13 3.08
N LEU A 148 17.86 0.60 2.03
CA LEU A 148 17.23 0.83 0.72
C LEU A 148 16.54 -0.45 0.23
N LEU A 149 17.27 -1.57 0.14
CA LEU A 149 16.73 -2.84 -0.35
C LEU A 149 15.63 -3.40 0.55
N ARG A 150 15.74 -3.27 1.88
CA ARG A 150 14.67 -3.66 2.83
C ARG A 150 13.35 -2.90 2.57
N GLY A 151 13.40 -1.64 2.12
CA GLY A 151 12.22 -0.88 1.68
C GLY A 151 11.52 -1.44 0.43
N TRP A 152 12.21 -2.26 -0.36
CA TRP A 152 11.68 -2.94 -1.55
C TRP A 152 11.33 -4.42 -1.30
N ASN A 153 11.31 -4.91 -0.05
CA ASN A 153 11.01 -6.31 0.30
C ASN A 153 9.71 -6.87 -0.30
N GLY A 154 8.71 -6.03 -0.64
CA GLY A 154 7.54 -6.45 -1.41
C GLY A 154 7.92 -6.94 -2.81
N LYS A 155 8.45 -6.03 -3.64
CA LYS A 155 8.80 -6.26 -5.06
C LYS A 155 10.07 -7.10 -5.27
N LYS A 156 11.01 -7.09 -4.31
CA LYS A 156 12.29 -7.83 -4.30
C LYS A 156 13.20 -7.59 -5.51
N LYS A 157 12.96 -6.50 -6.23
CA LYS A 157 13.77 -6.00 -7.34
C LYS A 157 13.73 -4.47 -7.36
N ILE A 158 14.89 -3.85 -7.55
CA ILE A 158 15.03 -2.42 -7.81
C ILE A 158 16.24 -2.15 -8.71
N ASN A 159 16.10 -1.18 -9.60
CA ASN A 159 17.19 -0.62 -10.39
C ASN A 159 17.50 0.78 -9.85
N TYR A 160 18.77 1.15 -9.80
CA TYR A 160 19.21 2.52 -9.51
C TYR A 160 20.25 2.98 -10.54
N THR A 161 20.14 4.22 -11.00
CA THR A 161 21.20 4.93 -11.73
C THR A 161 22.42 5.19 -10.84
N LEU A 162 23.56 5.52 -11.43
CA LEU A 162 24.74 5.94 -10.65
C LEU A 162 24.43 7.21 -9.86
N GLU A 163 23.70 8.14 -10.46
CA GLU A 163 23.33 9.44 -9.90
C GLU A 163 22.43 9.29 -8.65
N GLU A 164 21.42 8.41 -8.70
CA GLU A 164 20.61 8.03 -7.53
C GLU A 164 21.45 7.35 -6.43
N LEU A 165 22.35 6.43 -6.80
CA LEU A 165 23.24 5.78 -5.83
C LEU A 165 24.19 6.78 -5.16
N TYR A 166 24.68 7.78 -5.91
CA TYR A 166 25.54 8.81 -5.36
C TYR A 166 24.79 9.70 -4.36
N TYR A 167 23.53 10.03 -4.64
CA TYR A 167 22.67 10.80 -3.73
C TYR A 167 22.26 10.00 -2.48
N LEU A 168 21.63 8.83 -2.66
CA LEU A 168 21.06 8.02 -1.58
C LEU A 168 22.11 7.42 -0.64
N LEU A 169 23.33 7.16 -1.14
CA LEU A 169 24.45 6.68 -0.32
C LEU A 169 25.40 7.82 0.11
N GLY A 170 25.14 9.07 -0.28
CA GLY A 170 25.97 10.25 0.04
C GLY A 170 27.42 10.15 -0.44
N VAL A 171 27.64 9.63 -1.65
CA VAL A 171 28.98 9.37 -2.20
C VAL A 171 29.67 10.68 -2.60
N PRO A 172 30.81 11.07 -1.99
CA PRO A 172 31.50 12.30 -2.34
C PRO A 172 32.10 12.23 -3.76
N LEU A 173 32.18 13.37 -4.46
CA LEU A 173 32.65 13.47 -5.85
C LEU A 173 33.99 12.74 -6.12
N SER A 174 34.93 12.77 -5.18
CA SER A 174 36.22 12.08 -5.27
C SER A 174 36.13 10.54 -5.32
N VAL A 175 34.99 9.97 -4.92
CA VAL A 175 34.69 8.53 -4.96
C VAL A 175 33.82 8.15 -6.17
N GLN A 176 33.19 9.11 -6.86
CA GLN A 176 32.29 8.88 -8.00
C GLN A 176 32.99 8.47 -9.31
N THR A 177 34.31 8.27 -9.31
CA THR A 177 35.01 7.64 -10.45
C THR A 177 34.71 6.14 -10.46
N THR A 178 34.54 5.54 -11.65
CA THR A 178 34.09 4.13 -11.81
C THR A 178 34.89 3.14 -10.96
N ALA A 179 36.21 3.31 -10.89
CA ALA A 179 37.09 2.47 -10.09
C ALA A 179 36.94 2.70 -8.57
N ASN A 180 36.86 3.96 -8.12
CA ASN A 180 36.66 4.27 -6.70
C ASN A 180 35.27 3.80 -6.23
N PHE A 181 34.21 4.05 -7.01
CA PHE A 181 32.85 3.62 -6.67
C PHE A 181 32.75 2.09 -6.59
N THR A 182 33.33 1.38 -7.58
CA THR A 182 33.37 -0.08 -7.58
C THR A 182 34.09 -0.62 -6.34
N ASN A 183 35.27 -0.08 -6.01
CA ASN A 183 36.12 -0.61 -4.94
C ASN A 183 35.73 -0.16 -3.52
N LYS A 184 35.13 1.03 -3.35
CA LYS A 184 34.81 1.62 -2.04
C LYS A 184 33.33 1.51 -1.67
N VAL A 185 32.43 1.47 -2.65
CA VAL A 185 30.97 1.42 -2.43
C VAL A 185 30.41 0.05 -2.80
N MET A 186 30.56 -0.38 -4.06
CA MET A 186 29.91 -1.60 -4.55
C MET A 186 30.57 -2.89 -4.05
N LYS A 187 31.88 -2.91 -3.82
CA LYS A 187 32.60 -4.07 -3.27
C LYS A 187 32.05 -4.50 -1.90
N PRO A 188 32.03 -3.67 -0.83
CA PRO A 188 31.49 -4.10 0.46
C PRO A 188 29.99 -4.42 0.40
N ILE A 189 29.21 -3.73 -0.44
CA ILE A 189 27.79 -4.08 -0.69
C ILE A 189 27.66 -5.51 -1.23
N LYS A 190 28.51 -5.90 -2.19
CA LYS A 190 28.54 -7.26 -2.77
C LYS A 190 29.10 -8.31 -1.81
N GLU A 191 30.00 -7.95 -0.92
CA GLU A 191 30.59 -8.87 0.07
C GLU A 191 29.69 -9.11 1.29
N GLU A 192 28.95 -8.10 1.75
CA GLU A 192 28.18 -8.17 3.00
C GLU A 192 26.69 -8.52 2.82
N LEU A 193 26.02 -7.96 1.80
CA LEU A 193 24.56 -8.08 1.70
C LEU A 193 24.01 -9.47 1.33
N PRO A 194 24.70 -10.36 0.56
CA PRO A 194 24.17 -11.69 0.22
C PRO A 194 23.85 -12.60 1.43
N LYS A 195 24.39 -12.30 2.62
CA LYS A 195 24.03 -12.99 3.87
C LYS A 195 22.58 -12.71 4.30
N TYR A 196 22.07 -11.51 4.00
CA TYR A 196 20.79 -11.01 4.52
C TYR A 196 19.63 -11.15 3.53
N PHE A 197 19.92 -11.08 2.22
CA PHE A 197 18.94 -11.19 1.14
C PHE A 197 19.12 -12.53 0.39
N ASN A 198 18.08 -13.35 0.33
CA ASN A 198 18.17 -14.71 -0.25
C ASN A 198 18.39 -14.66 -1.76
N LYS A 199 19.50 -15.23 -2.23
CA LYS A 199 19.94 -15.22 -3.65
C LYS A 199 19.94 -13.80 -4.23
N LEU A 200 20.67 -12.89 -3.56
CA LEU A 200 20.89 -11.52 -4.01
C LEU A 200 21.80 -11.49 -5.24
N GLU A 201 21.24 -11.06 -6.36
CA GLU A 201 21.89 -10.86 -7.65
C GLU A 201 22.10 -9.34 -7.84
N ILE A 202 23.35 -8.90 -8.14
CA ILE A 202 23.73 -7.47 -8.27
C ILE A 202 24.46 -7.24 -9.60
N GLU A 203 23.69 -6.84 -10.61
CA GLU A 203 24.11 -6.69 -12.00
C GLU A 203 24.45 -5.23 -12.35
N THR A 204 25.35 -5.02 -13.30
CA THR A 204 25.66 -3.68 -13.84
C THR A 204 24.72 -3.35 -15.00
N ILE A 205 23.95 -2.27 -14.89
CA ILE A 205 23.25 -1.65 -16.02
C ILE A 205 24.29 -0.86 -16.83
N LYS A 206 24.28 -1.03 -18.16
CA LYS A 206 25.27 -0.42 -19.07
C LYS A 206 24.61 0.22 -20.27
N THR A 207 25.17 1.33 -20.71
CA THR A 207 24.86 1.98 -21.98
C THR A 207 26.13 1.95 -22.83
N GLY A 208 26.14 1.09 -23.85
CA GLY A 208 27.37 0.72 -24.56
C GLY A 208 28.40 0.11 -23.60
N ARG A 209 29.60 0.69 -23.54
CA ARG A 209 30.68 0.25 -22.63
C ARG A 209 30.61 0.91 -21.23
N LYS A 210 29.83 1.99 -21.04
CA LYS A 210 29.75 2.73 -19.76
C LYS A 210 28.75 2.05 -18.83
N ILE A 211 29.11 1.86 -17.55
CA ILE A 211 28.13 1.52 -16.50
C ILE A 211 27.29 2.76 -16.20
N THR A 212 25.97 2.60 -16.18
CA THR A 212 24.99 3.68 -15.95
C THR A 212 24.11 3.43 -14.73
N GLY A 213 24.14 2.23 -14.16
CA GLY A 213 23.42 1.91 -12.92
C GLY A 213 23.65 0.48 -12.45
N TYR A 214 22.87 0.05 -11.46
CA TYR A 214 22.88 -1.31 -10.93
C TYR A 214 21.46 -1.85 -10.75
N SER A 215 21.27 -3.13 -11.09
CA SER A 215 20.06 -3.92 -10.85
C SER A 215 20.30 -4.79 -9.61
N PHE A 216 19.40 -4.73 -8.63
CA PHE A 216 19.40 -5.54 -7.42
C PHE A 216 18.15 -6.41 -7.41
N THR A 217 18.31 -7.73 -7.39
CA THR A 217 17.19 -8.70 -7.38
C THR A 217 17.44 -9.77 -6.32
N TRP A 218 16.42 -10.16 -5.56
CA TRP A 218 16.49 -11.28 -4.60
C TRP A 218 15.19 -12.07 -4.57
N LYS A 219 15.22 -13.23 -3.91
CA LYS A 219 14.09 -14.17 -3.83
C LYS A 219 13.55 -14.18 -2.39
N PRO A 220 12.27 -14.51 -2.15
CA PRO A 220 11.76 -14.66 -0.79
C PRO A 220 12.52 -15.75 -0.04
N LYS A 221 12.75 -15.61 1.27
CA LYS A 221 13.06 -16.78 2.13
C LYS A 221 11.80 -17.62 2.34
N ALA A 222 11.96 -18.92 2.58
CA ALA A 222 10.84 -19.80 2.89
C ALA A 222 10.03 -19.35 4.12
N SER A 223 10.69 -18.77 5.13
CA SER A 223 10.06 -18.14 6.30
C SER A 223 9.58 -16.71 6.08
N GLU A 224 9.99 -16.05 5.00
CA GLU A 224 9.44 -14.74 4.61
C GLU A 224 8.13 -14.90 3.82
N THR A 225 7.73 -16.13 3.42
CA THR A 225 6.50 -16.39 2.63
C THR A 225 5.23 -15.92 3.35
N GLU A 226 5.18 -16.04 4.68
CA GLU A 226 4.08 -15.53 5.54
C GLU A 226 4.14 -14.00 5.75
N LEU A 227 5.22 -13.36 5.30
CA LEU A 227 5.45 -11.91 5.33
C LEU A 227 5.53 -11.31 3.89
N ILE A 228 5.24 -12.10 2.86
CA ILE A 228 4.95 -11.57 1.52
C ILE A 228 3.55 -10.96 1.60
N GLY A 229 3.49 -9.64 1.70
CA GLY A 229 2.23 -8.92 1.73
C GLY A 229 1.49 -8.98 0.39
N ASP A 230 0.61 -9.99 0.25
CA ASP A 230 -0.75 -9.69 -0.17
C ASP A 230 -1.41 -8.81 0.92
N ASN A 231 -2.27 -7.86 0.53
CA ASN A 231 -2.79 -6.81 1.42
C ASN A 231 -3.89 -7.30 2.39
N HIS A 232 -3.62 -8.36 3.15
CA HIS A 232 -4.53 -8.85 4.18
C HIS A 232 -4.38 -8.08 5.49
N ILE A 233 -5.43 -7.34 5.85
CA ILE A 233 -5.49 -6.60 7.11
C ILE A 233 -5.87 -7.56 8.23
N HIS A 234 -4.88 -7.94 9.04
CA HIS A 234 -5.11 -8.74 10.24
C HIS A 234 -5.89 -7.92 11.29
N ILE A 235 -7.08 -8.40 11.64
CA ILE A 235 -7.90 -7.95 12.76
C ILE A 235 -8.10 -9.11 13.74
N SER A 236 -8.35 -8.83 15.01
CA SER A 236 -8.68 -9.88 15.97
C SER A 236 -10.01 -10.56 15.61
N GLU A 237 -10.17 -11.81 16.05
CA GLU A 237 -11.47 -12.47 16.01
C GLU A 237 -12.57 -11.65 16.71
N LYS A 238 -12.23 -10.90 17.77
CA LYS A 238 -13.18 -10.11 18.54
C LYS A 238 -13.73 -8.94 17.72
N LEU A 239 -12.88 -8.25 16.95
CA LEU A 239 -13.33 -7.24 16.00
C LEU A 239 -14.06 -7.86 14.82
N ASN A 240 -13.57 -8.96 14.24
CA ASN A 240 -14.24 -9.62 13.12
C ASN A 240 -15.67 -10.08 13.50
N ARG A 241 -15.83 -10.77 14.63
CA ARG A 241 -17.14 -11.14 15.21
C ARG A 241 -18.04 -9.93 15.48
N THR A 242 -17.45 -8.77 15.81
CA THR A 242 -18.19 -7.51 15.98
C THR A 242 -18.64 -6.94 14.64
N ILE A 243 -17.75 -6.83 13.64
CA ILE A 243 -18.07 -6.36 12.28
C ILE A 243 -19.17 -7.24 11.65
N GLU A 244 -19.06 -8.58 11.73
CA GLU A 244 -20.07 -9.52 11.23
C GLU A 244 -21.39 -9.51 12.02
N LYS A 245 -21.41 -8.95 13.23
CA LYS A 245 -22.64 -8.62 13.95
C LYS A 245 -23.25 -7.32 13.43
N VAL A 246 -22.45 -6.27 13.23
CA VAL A 246 -22.94 -4.95 12.81
C VAL A 246 -23.34 -4.90 11.34
N LYS A 247 -22.69 -5.67 10.45
CA LYS A 247 -23.11 -5.89 9.05
C LYS A 247 -24.54 -6.43 8.90
N LYS A 248 -25.12 -7.02 9.95
CA LYS A 248 -26.52 -7.49 9.97
C LYS A 248 -27.54 -6.38 10.25
N ASN A 249 -27.11 -5.18 10.66
CA ASN A 249 -27.99 -4.01 10.75
C ASN A 249 -28.12 -3.36 9.36
N ARG A 250 -29.33 -3.42 8.79
CA ARG A 250 -29.71 -2.82 7.49
C ARG A 250 -29.36 -1.33 7.33
N HIS A 251 -29.16 -0.62 8.44
CA HIS A 251 -28.83 0.82 8.47
C HIS A 251 -27.32 1.10 8.43
N LEU A 252 -26.49 0.08 8.64
CA LEU A 252 -25.03 0.16 8.77
C LEU A 252 -24.27 -0.72 7.77
N GLN A 253 -24.92 -1.77 7.24
CA GLN A 253 -24.33 -2.72 6.29
C GLN A 253 -23.64 -2.04 5.10
N SER A 254 -24.25 -0.99 4.53
CA SER A 254 -23.69 -0.23 3.40
C SER A 254 -22.45 0.58 3.72
N LEU A 255 -22.15 0.83 5.01
CA LEU A 255 -20.95 1.54 5.44
C LEU A 255 -19.84 0.59 5.91
N LEU A 256 -20.14 -0.69 6.16
CA LEU A 256 -19.16 -1.72 6.55
C LEU A 256 -18.62 -2.50 5.33
N THR A 257 -18.31 -1.76 4.27
CA THR A 257 -17.46 -2.24 3.17
C THR A 257 -16.03 -2.43 3.65
N GLU A 258 -15.26 -3.27 2.95
CA GLU A 258 -13.84 -3.49 3.26
C GLU A 258 -13.08 -2.17 3.30
N GLU A 259 -13.17 -1.34 2.25
CA GLU A 259 -12.54 -0.02 2.14
C GLU A 259 -12.85 0.92 3.32
N ASN A 260 -14.08 0.88 3.86
CA ASN A 260 -14.44 1.69 5.02
C ASN A 260 -13.94 1.09 6.33
N ILE A 261 -13.84 -0.24 6.44
CA ILE A 261 -13.16 -0.91 7.55
C ILE A 261 -11.67 -0.57 7.55
N ILE A 262 -11.03 -0.42 6.37
CA ILE A 262 -9.64 0.11 6.24
C ILE A 262 -9.53 1.48 6.92
N LYS A 263 -10.38 2.44 6.53
CA LYS A 263 -10.41 3.83 7.04
C LYS A 263 -10.71 3.91 8.54
N LEU A 264 -11.66 3.11 9.03
CA LEU A 264 -11.96 3.05 10.47
C LEU A 264 -10.77 2.51 11.27
N LEU A 265 -10.04 1.52 10.75
CA LEU A 265 -8.81 1.00 11.36
C LEU A 265 -7.58 1.91 11.24
N GLU A 266 -7.64 2.94 10.39
CA GLU A 266 -6.64 4.01 10.31
C GLU A 266 -6.95 5.14 11.31
N LYS A 267 -8.22 5.33 11.68
CA LYS A 267 -8.68 6.38 12.58
C LYS A 267 -8.85 5.95 14.04
N PHE A 268 -9.13 4.68 14.32
CA PHE A 268 -9.43 4.18 15.67
C PHE A 268 -8.62 2.92 16.00
N ASN A 269 -8.21 2.78 17.26
CA ASN A 269 -7.63 1.53 17.74
C ASN A 269 -8.72 0.44 17.85
N GLU A 270 -8.32 -0.83 17.84
CA GLU A 270 -9.24 -1.97 17.78
C GLU A 270 -10.26 -2.01 18.94
N GLU A 271 -9.88 -1.58 20.15
CA GLU A 271 -10.79 -1.56 21.30
C GLU A 271 -11.84 -0.44 21.17
N GLN A 272 -11.43 0.76 20.74
CA GLN A 272 -12.33 1.86 20.40
C GLN A 272 -13.28 1.45 19.28
N LEU A 273 -12.79 0.74 18.26
CA LEU A 273 -13.58 0.26 17.12
C LEU A 273 -14.62 -0.77 17.57
N ILE A 274 -14.26 -1.73 18.44
CA ILE A 274 -15.21 -2.70 19.02
C ILE A 274 -16.28 -2.00 19.87
N LYS A 275 -15.89 -1.08 20.76
CA LYS A 275 -16.81 -0.29 21.60
C LYS A 275 -17.76 0.56 20.76
N GLY A 276 -17.19 1.34 19.85
CA GLY A 276 -17.90 2.26 18.96
C GLY A 276 -18.85 1.57 17.99
N LEU A 277 -18.45 0.46 17.36
CA LEU A 277 -19.36 -0.35 16.52
C LEU A 277 -20.49 -0.99 17.34
N THR A 278 -20.20 -1.46 18.56
CA THR A 278 -21.21 -2.02 19.46
C THR A 278 -22.23 -0.95 19.91
N TYR A 279 -21.78 0.29 20.09
CA TYR A 279 -22.64 1.45 20.36
C TYR A 279 -23.46 1.84 19.12
N ALA A 280 -22.82 2.05 17.98
CA ALA A 280 -23.48 2.36 16.70
C ALA A 280 -24.57 1.34 16.35
N TYR A 281 -24.34 0.05 16.59
CA TYR A 281 -25.32 -1.01 16.40
C TYR A 281 -26.59 -0.90 17.25
N LYS A 282 -26.51 -0.33 18.47
CA LYS A 282 -27.65 -0.09 19.37
C LYS A 282 -28.41 1.18 18.98
N GLU A 283 -27.69 2.28 18.79
CA GLU A 283 -28.29 3.62 18.65
C GLU A 283 -28.78 3.92 17.22
N ILE A 284 -28.16 3.36 16.18
CA ILE A 284 -28.45 3.74 14.79
C ILE A 284 -29.63 2.91 14.24
N GLN A 285 -30.82 3.47 14.45
CA GLN A 285 -32.12 2.93 14.05
C GLN A 285 -32.65 3.49 12.72
N LYS A 286 -31.89 4.39 12.06
CA LYS A 286 -32.17 4.99 10.74
C LYS A 286 -30.95 4.82 9.84
N LYS A 287 -31.16 4.64 8.53
CA LYS A 287 -30.07 4.51 7.54
C LYS A 287 -29.20 5.76 7.58
N ILE A 288 -27.88 5.58 7.66
CA ILE A 288 -26.89 6.63 7.46
C ILE A 288 -26.11 6.38 6.17
N GLU A 289 -25.85 7.45 5.42
CA GLU A 289 -25.36 7.34 4.04
C GLU A 289 -23.88 7.72 3.88
N TYR A 290 -23.28 8.35 4.89
CA TYR A 290 -21.88 8.78 4.88
C TYR A 290 -21.13 8.20 6.07
N LEU A 291 -19.88 7.77 5.83
CA LEU A 291 -19.01 7.15 6.85
C LEU A 291 -18.77 8.06 8.06
N SER A 292 -18.73 9.38 7.85
CA SER A 292 -18.52 10.40 8.90
C SER A 292 -19.59 10.39 10.01
N TYR A 293 -20.81 9.91 9.75
CA TYR A 293 -21.82 9.70 10.79
C TYR A 293 -21.55 8.43 11.61
N LEU A 294 -21.01 7.38 10.99
CA LEU A 294 -20.56 6.18 11.70
C LEU A 294 -19.30 6.46 12.52
N GLU A 295 -18.36 7.24 12.01
CA GLU A 295 -17.18 7.72 12.74
C GLU A 295 -17.58 8.51 14.00
N LYS A 296 -18.47 9.50 13.89
CA LYS A 296 -18.97 10.27 15.05
C LYS A 296 -19.70 9.39 16.07
N ALA A 297 -20.43 8.35 15.61
CA ALA A 297 -21.03 7.38 16.50
C ALA A 297 -19.98 6.48 17.19
N ILE A 298 -18.91 6.11 16.49
CA ILE A 298 -17.78 5.35 17.05
C ILE A 298 -17.03 6.19 18.10
N GLU A 299 -16.73 7.46 17.81
CA GLU A 299 -16.15 8.44 18.74
C GLU A 299 -17.01 8.55 20.02
N THR A 300 -18.31 8.77 19.85
CA THR A 300 -19.27 8.89 20.96
C THR A 300 -19.36 7.59 21.78
N GLY A 301 -19.33 6.43 21.12
CA GLY A 301 -19.41 5.12 21.76
C GLY A 301 -18.12 4.70 22.47
N ALA A 302 -16.96 5.11 21.96
CA ALA A 302 -15.67 4.85 22.60
C ALA A 302 -15.44 5.70 23.86
N GLY A 303 -16.04 6.90 23.93
CA GLY A 303 -15.92 7.82 25.07
C GLY A 303 -16.85 7.54 26.26
N LYS A 304 -17.88 6.69 26.12
CA LYS A 304 -18.83 6.40 27.20
C LYS A 304 -18.30 5.33 28.17
N GLN A 305 -18.16 5.70 29.45
CA GLN A 305 -17.94 4.76 30.55
C GLN A 305 -19.28 4.11 30.97
N GLU A 306 -19.29 2.82 31.32
CA GLU A 306 -20.48 2.13 31.80
C GLU A 306 -20.68 2.30 33.31
N THR A 307 -21.64 3.12 33.73
CA THR A 307 -22.18 3.07 35.10
C THR A 307 -23.06 1.82 35.25
N LYS A 308 -22.55 0.79 35.93
CA LYS A 308 -23.34 -0.41 36.27
C LYS A 308 -24.11 -0.19 37.56
N ILE A 309 -25.45 -0.18 37.46
CA ILE A 309 -26.31 -0.45 38.60
C ILE A 309 -26.29 -1.96 38.84
N VAL A 310 -25.93 -2.38 40.04
CA VAL A 310 -26.01 -3.78 40.46
C VAL A 310 -27.41 -4.03 41.03
N VAL A 311 -28.08 -5.08 40.54
CA VAL A 311 -29.25 -5.67 41.18
C VAL A 311 -28.90 -7.13 41.43
N GLU A 312 -28.77 -7.50 42.70
CA GLU A 312 -28.52 -8.89 43.09
C GLU A 312 -29.82 -9.69 43.06
N ALA A 313 -29.74 -10.95 42.63
CA ALA A 313 -30.80 -11.94 42.73
C ALA A 313 -30.22 -13.23 43.32
N ASN A 314 -30.89 -13.79 44.32
CA ASN A 314 -30.34 -14.86 45.17
C ASN A 314 -30.14 -16.21 44.44
N ILE A 315 -29.17 -16.98 44.94
CA ILE A 315 -28.89 -18.36 44.54
C ILE A 315 -29.36 -19.34 45.62
N PRO A 316 -30.09 -20.40 45.24
CA PRO A 316 -29.83 -21.76 45.73
C PRO A 316 -29.32 -22.61 44.54
N LYS A 317 -28.27 -23.45 44.63
CA LYS A 317 -27.86 -24.46 45.63
C LYS A 317 -28.81 -25.66 45.73
N GLU A 318 -28.35 -26.92 45.65
CA GLU A 318 -26.97 -27.43 45.44
C GLU A 318 -26.75 -27.99 43.99
N VAL A 319 -26.57 -29.26 43.58
CA VAL A 319 -26.52 -30.61 44.20
C VAL A 319 -25.54 -31.50 43.37
N ILE A 320 -25.23 -32.70 43.89
CA ILE A 320 -24.23 -33.72 43.48
C ILE A 320 -24.88 -34.70 42.45
N GLU A 321 -24.23 -35.46 41.53
CA GLU A 321 -23.31 -36.60 41.77
C GLU A 321 -22.55 -37.09 40.48
N ILE A 322 -21.66 -38.09 40.63
CA ILE A 322 -20.64 -38.57 39.66
C ILE A 322 -20.64 -40.11 39.57
N LYS A 323 -20.53 -40.72 38.36
CA LYS A 323 -19.66 -41.90 38.08
C LYS A 323 -19.62 -42.44 36.63
N GLU A 324 -18.62 -43.29 36.39
CA GLU A 324 -18.33 -44.10 35.18
C GLU A 324 -19.36 -45.27 35.00
N LEU A 325 -19.34 -46.16 33.99
CA LEU A 325 -18.23 -46.79 33.25
C LEU A 325 -18.66 -47.35 31.85
N GLU A 326 -17.76 -48.12 31.24
CA GLU A 326 -17.79 -48.78 29.91
C GLU A 326 -18.94 -49.84 29.79
N THR A 327 -19.33 -50.43 28.64
CA THR A 327 -18.50 -51.10 27.60
C THR A 327 -19.08 -51.14 26.17
N VAL A 328 -18.15 -51.01 25.21
CA VAL A 328 -18.01 -51.71 23.90
C VAL A 328 -19.10 -52.70 23.47
N GLU A 329 -19.63 -52.50 22.25
CA GLU A 329 -19.59 -53.52 21.20
C GLU A 329 -19.44 -52.87 19.80
N SER A 330 -19.14 -53.65 18.75
CA SER A 330 -18.61 -53.13 17.47
C SER A 330 -19.26 -53.79 16.24
N ILE A 331 -18.59 -53.73 15.08
CA ILE A 331 -19.02 -54.13 13.72
C ILE A 331 -19.80 -53.02 12.97
N GLY A 332 -19.25 -52.43 11.90
CA GLY A 332 -17.93 -52.72 11.34
C GLY A 332 -17.44 -51.73 10.29
N GLU A 333 -16.16 -51.84 9.96
CA GLU A 333 -15.50 -51.05 8.94
C GLU A 333 -15.88 -51.53 7.53
N SER A 334 -16.27 -50.61 6.63
CA SER A 334 -15.94 -50.78 5.22
C SER A 334 -15.90 -49.46 4.47
N LYS A 335 -14.73 -49.16 3.90
CA LYS A 335 -14.54 -48.28 2.72
C LYS A 335 -15.14 -46.87 2.80
N GLU A 336 -14.38 -45.95 3.40
CA GLU A 336 -14.27 -44.63 2.77
C GLU A 336 -13.61 -44.78 1.39
N GLU A 337 -14.42 -44.91 0.34
CA GLU A 337 -13.90 -44.76 -1.01
C GLU A 337 -13.35 -43.34 -1.17
N LYS A 338 -12.05 -43.24 -1.46
CA LYS A 338 -11.37 -42.00 -1.84
C LYS A 338 -11.83 -41.57 -3.23
N ASN A 339 -13.07 -41.14 -3.35
CA ASN A 339 -13.68 -40.71 -4.60
C ASN A 339 -12.85 -39.56 -5.19
N GLU A 340 -12.09 -39.90 -6.24
CA GLU A 340 -11.05 -39.05 -6.80
C GLU A 340 -11.63 -37.78 -7.45
N THR A 341 -12.88 -37.86 -7.94
CA THR A 341 -13.63 -36.72 -8.46
C THR A 341 -13.85 -35.65 -7.39
N TYR A 342 -14.23 -36.02 -6.16
CA TYR A 342 -14.40 -35.04 -5.07
C TYR A 342 -13.07 -34.46 -4.59
N ILE A 343 -11.99 -35.25 -4.58
CA ILE A 343 -10.65 -34.77 -4.23
C ILE A 343 -10.12 -33.78 -5.29
N LYS A 344 -10.52 -33.94 -6.56
CA LYS A 344 -10.24 -32.97 -7.63
C LYS A 344 -11.06 -31.69 -7.45
N PHE A 345 -12.34 -31.79 -7.10
CA PHE A 345 -13.19 -30.62 -6.76
C PHE A 345 -12.59 -29.76 -5.64
N CYS A 346 -12.14 -30.36 -4.53
CA CYS A 346 -11.52 -29.64 -3.41
C CYS A 346 -10.15 -29.03 -3.72
N LYS A 347 -9.65 -29.12 -4.96
CA LYS A 347 -8.41 -28.51 -5.45
C LYS A 347 -8.64 -27.46 -6.55
N MET A 348 -9.90 -27.20 -6.92
CA MET A 348 -10.28 -26.10 -7.81
C MET A 348 -10.27 -24.77 -7.03
N SER A 349 -10.27 -23.63 -7.72
CA SER A 349 -10.33 -22.33 -7.05
C SER A 349 -11.66 -22.14 -6.29
N ASP A 350 -11.66 -21.29 -5.25
CA ASP A 350 -12.85 -21.04 -4.43
C ASP A 350 -14.06 -20.56 -5.25
N ASN A 351 -13.81 -19.82 -6.35
CA ASN A 351 -14.89 -19.36 -7.23
C ASN A 351 -15.49 -20.52 -8.05
N GLU A 352 -14.65 -21.38 -8.65
CA GLU A 352 -15.12 -22.59 -9.35
C GLU A 352 -15.89 -23.54 -8.42
N GLN A 353 -15.36 -23.75 -7.20
CA GLN A 353 -16.04 -24.57 -6.18
C GLN A 353 -17.42 -23.98 -5.84
N LEU A 354 -17.49 -22.66 -5.61
CA LEU A 354 -18.72 -21.95 -5.29
C LEU A 354 -19.73 -21.93 -6.45
N GLU A 355 -19.30 -21.89 -7.71
CA GLU A 355 -20.20 -22.00 -8.87
C GLU A 355 -20.76 -23.40 -9.06
N ILE A 356 -19.91 -24.43 -8.98
CA ILE A 356 -20.35 -25.82 -8.98
C ILE A 356 -21.35 -26.07 -7.85
N GLU A 357 -21.08 -25.59 -6.63
CA GLU A 357 -22.00 -25.68 -5.50
C GLU A 357 -23.36 -25.01 -5.74
N LYS A 358 -23.37 -23.80 -6.31
CA LYS A 358 -24.62 -23.10 -6.66
C LYS A 358 -25.45 -23.90 -7.67
N ILE A 359 -24.82 -24.53 -8.66
CA ILE A 359 -25.51 -25.33 -9.69
C ILE A 359 -26.05 -26.63 -9.08
N VAL A 360 -25.23 -27.37 -8.34
CA VAL A 360 -25.63 -28.62 -7.68
C VAL A 360 -26.73 -28.37 -6.64
N TYR A 361 -26.66 -27.26 -5.90
CA TYR A 361 -27.71 -26.86 -4.97
C TYR A 361 -29.04 -26.56 -5.70
N LYS A 362 -28.98 -25.85 -6.83
CA LYS A 362 -30.17 -25.52 -7.63
C LYS A 362 -30.86 -26.76 -8.18
N ASP A 363 -30.10 -27.74 -8.67
CA ASP A 363 -30.65 -29.02 -9.14
C ASP A 363 -31.15 -29.91 -7.99
N TYR A 364 -30.49 -29.89 -6.83
CA TYR A 364 -30.98 -30.54 -5.61
C TYR A 364 -32.32 -29.96 -5.15
N VAL A 365 -32.43 -28.63 -5.04
CA VAL A 365 -33.69 -27.93 -4.72
C VAL A 365 -34.79 -28.27 -5.73
N LYS A 366 -34.47 -28.31 -7.03
CA LYS A 366 -35.40 -28.70 -8.09
C LYS A 366 -35.91 -30.14 -7.92
N LYS A 367 -35.05 -31.08 -7.50
CA LYS A 367 -35.42 -32.46 -7.17
C LYS A 367 -36.25 -32.56 -5.88
N CYS A 368 -36.02 -31.68 -4.90
CA CYS A 368 -36.80 -31.61 -3.66
C CYS A 368 -38.15 -30.87 -3.79
N GLY A 369 -38.37 -30.14 -4.88
CA GLY A 369 -39.56 -29.32 -5.13
C GLY A 369 -39.70 -28.07 -4.23
N GLN A 370 -38.78 -27.83 -3.30
CA GLN A 370 -38.86 -26.76 -2.30
C GLN A 370 -37.48 -26.38 -1.74
N ASP A 371 -37.30 -25.10 -1.39
CA ASP A 371 -36.12 -24.56 -0.72
C ASP A 371 -36.49 -24.09 0.70
N THR A 372 -36.32 -24.96 1.69
CA THR A 372 -36.48 -24.59 3.11
C THR A 372 -35.18 -24.79 3.88
N LYS A 373 -35.14 -24.32 5.13
CA LYS A 373 -34.00 -24.54 6.04
C LYS A 373 -33.64 -26.02 6.19
N ILE A 374 -34.61 -26.93 6.12
CA ILE A 374 -34.39 -28.38 6.23
C ILE A 374 -33.59 -28.90 5.03
N GLN A 375 -34.00 -28.55 3.80
CA GLN A 375 -33.28 -28.90 2.57
C GLN A 375 -31.87 -28.26 2.54
N ARG A 376 -31.69 -27.05 3.10
CA ARG A 376 -30.36 -26.43 3.24
C ARG A 376 -29.43 -27.19 4.18
N LEU A 377 -29.93 -27.71 5.31
CA LEU A 377 -29.15 -28.58 6.19
C LEU A 377 -28.87 -29.95 5.54
N ALA A 378 -29.89 -30.57 4.93
CA ALA A 378 -29.76 -31.86 4.26
C ALA A 378 -28.77 -31.80 3.08
N PHE A 379 -28.78 -30.72 2.30
CA PHE A 379 -27.76 -30.46 1.28
C PHE A 379 -26.36 -30.36 1.90
N LYS A 380 -26.20 -29.59 2.99
CA LYS A 380 -24.89 -29.43 3.63
C LYS A 380 -24.32 -30.76 4.15
N ALA A 381 -25.19 -31.67 4.61
CA ALA A 381 -24.80 -33.03 4.99
C ALA A 381 -24.49 -33.93 3.77
N GLY A 382 -25.33 -33.89 2.72
CA GLY A 382 -25.15 -34.69 1.50
C GLY A 382 -24.13 -34.16 0.48
N LYS A 383 -23.57 -32.97 0.72
CA LYS A 383 -22.77 -32.15 -0.22
C LYS A 383 -21.72 -32.96 -0.99
N ARG A 384 -20.95 -33.80 -0.29
CA ARG A 384 -19.86 -34.60 -0.89
C ARG A 384 -20.36 -35.49 -2.03
N LYS A 385 -21.46 -36.23 -1.81
CA LYS A 385 -22.03 -37.13 -2.82
C LYS A 385 -22.68 -36.36 -3.97
N LEU A 386 -23.50 -35.37 -3.65
CA LEU A 386 -24.24 -34.58 -4.66
C LEU A 386 -23.32 -33.89 -5.67
N ILE A 387 -22.15 -33.41 -5.23
CA ILE A 387 -21.15 -32.78 -6.10
C ILE A 387 -20.43 -33.82 -6.97
N THR A 388 -20.06 -34.98 -6.42
CA THR A 388 -19.50 -36.10 -7.20
C THR A 388 -20.46 -36.55 -8.31
N ASP A 389 -21.71 -36.86 -7.96
CA ASP A 389 -22.74 -37.35 -8.89
C ASP A 389 -22.92 -36.37 -10.08
N TYR A 390 -22.90 -35.07 -9.79
CA TYR A 390 -22.97 -34.00 -10.79
C TYR A 390 -21.72 -33.94 -11.68
N LEU A 391 -20.51 -33.95 -11.10
CA LEU A 391 -19.26 -33.85 -11.86
C LEU A 391 -19.03 -35.07 -12.76
N GLU A 392 -19.49 -36.26 -12.34
CA GLU A 392 -19.43 -37.46 -13.15
C GLU A 392 -20.48 -37.43 -14.28
N SER A 393 -21.70 -36.91 -14.04
CA SER A 393 -22.66 -36.62 -15.11
C SER A 393 -22.14 -35.59 -16.13
N LYS A 394 -21.31 -34.63 -15.69
CA LYS A 394 -20.74 -33.58 -16.53
C LYS A 394 -19.61 -34.06 -17.46
N LYS A 395 -18.86 -35.11 -17.08
CA LYS A 395 -17.84 -35.71 -17.97
C LYS A 395 -18.43 -36.27 -19.27
N ILE A 396 -19.70 -36.65 -19.27
CA ILE A 396 -20.43 -37.15 -20.44
C ILE A 396 -20.71 -36.02 -21.47
N ILE A 397 -20.67 -34.76 -21.05
CA ILE A 397 -21.05 -33.58 -21.85
C ILE A 397 -19.82 -32.94 -22.56
N HIS A 398 -18.69 -33.64 -22.64
CA HIS A 398 -17.43 -33.08 -23.16
C HIS A 398 -17.29 -33.11 -24.71
N ASN A 399 -18.38 -33.37 -25.44
CA ASN A 399 -18.38 -33.50 -26.91
C ASN A 399 -18.80 -32.25 -27.69
N GLU A 400 -19.36 -31.21 -27.06
CA GLU A 400 -19.83 -29.98 -27.75
C GLU A 400 -18.88 -28.80 -27.49
N VAL A 401 -17.81 -28.75 -28.27
CA VAL A 401 -16.60 -27.92 -28.06
C VAL A 401 -16.78 -26.44 -28.46
N GLU A 402 -17.79 -26.09 -29.26
CA GLU A 402 -17.80 -24.86 -30.06
C GLU A 402 -18.07 -23.53 -29.32
N LYS A 403 -18.49 -23.56 -28.04
CA LYS A 403 -18.99 -22.34 -27.37
C LYS A 403 -17.90 -21.43 -26.78
N CYS A 404 -16.66 -21.92 -26.65
CA CYS A 404 -15.64 -21.39 -25.75
C CYS A 404 -14.99 -20.03 -26.15
N GLN A 405 -15.34 -19.44 -27.30
CA GLN A 405 -14.64 -18.24 -27.82
C GLN A 405 -15.39 -16.91 -27.65
N LYS A 406 -16.64 -16.88 -27.14
CA LYS A 406 -17.48 -15.66 -27.11
C LYS A 406 -17.61 -14.95 -25.76
N GLU A 407 -17.16 -15.55 -24.67
CA GLU A 407 -17.37 -14.99 -23.32
C GLU A 407 -16.16 -14.18 -22.82
N THR A 408 -14.93 -14.61 -23.11
CA THR A 408 -13.66 -13.96 -22.69
C THR A 408 -13.49 -12.50 -23.16
N ILE A 409 -14.14 -12.11 -24.26
CA ILE A 409 -14.13 -10.72 -24.77
C ILE A 409 -15.11 -9.84 -23.98
N LYS A 410 -16.19 -10.44 -23.46
CA LYS A 410 -17.34 -9.75 -22.87
C LYS A 410 -17.17 -9.40 -21.39
N GLU A 411 -16.15 -9.94 -20.75
CA GLU A 411 -15.76 -9.63 -19.37
C GLU A 411 -14.75 -8.48 -19.32
N LYS A 412 -13.69 -8.52 -20.14
CA LYS A 412 -12.69 -7.43 -20.25
C LYS A 412 -13.34 -6.06 -20.49
N LEU A 413 -14.32 -5.99 -21.39
CA LEU A 413 -15.09 -4.77 -21.70
C LEU A 413 -15.99 -4.26 -20.54
N LYS A 414 -16.23 -5.04 -19.48
CA LYS A 414 -16.94 -4.58 -18.28
C LYS A 414 -15.99 -3.93 -17.29
N ASP A 415 -14.81 -4.51 -17.08
CA ASP A 415 -13.90 -4.10 -16.03
C ASP A 415 -13.32 -2.70 -16.31
N GLU A 416 -12.95 -2.42 -17.56
CA GLU A 416 -12.55 -1.07 -18.01
C GLU A 416 -13.65 -0.02 -17.75
N VAL A 417 -14.92 -0.35 -18.01
CA VAL A 417 -16.07 0.53 -17.78
C VAL A 417 -16.32 0.77 -16.28
N VAL A 418 -16.01 -0.19 -15.42
CA VAL A 418 -16.07 -0.04 -13.95
C VAL A 418 -14.92 0.86 -13.46
N GLU A 419 -13.71 0.70 -13.98
CA GLU A 419 -12.54 1.49 -13.58
C GLU A 419 -12.68 2.97 -14.01
N ILE A 420 -13.18 3.23 -15.22
CA ILE A 420 -13.49 4.58 -15.72
C ILE A 420 -14.51 5.29 -14.81
N LYS A 421 -15.54 4.58 -14.34
CA LYS A 421 -16.53 5.13 -13.39
C LYS A 421 -15.89 5.50 -12.05
N LYS A 422 -15.10 4.60 -11.46
CA LYS A 422 -14.36 4.88 -10.21
C LYS A 422 -13.46 6.12 -10.33
N LYS A 423 -12.71 6.24 -11.42
CA LYS A 423 -11.85 7.40 -11.68
C LYS A 423 -12.64 8.72 -11.70
N LYS A 424 -13.82 8.73 -12.33
CA LYS A 424 -14.70 9.92 -12.38
C LYS A 424 -15.30 10.30 -11.03
N GLU A 425 -15.75 9.31 -10.23
CA GLU A 425 -16.26 9.55 -8.87
C GLU A 425 -15.19 10.13 -7.94
N ILE A 426 -13.94 9.64 -8.03
CA ILE A 426 -12.80 10.16 -7.27
C ILE A 426 -12.52 11.63 -7.62
N THR A 427 -12.54 12.00 -8.90
CA THR A 427 -12.33 13.39 -9.34
C THR A 427 -13.43 14.33 -8.83
N GLN A 428 -14.70 13.93 -8.92
CA GLN A 428 -15.82 14.73 -8.38
C GLN A 428 -15.73 14.90 -6.86
N SER A 429 -15.32 13.84 -6.14
CA SER A 429 -15.11 13.87 -4.68
C SER A 429 -14.00 14.86 -4.28
N LYS A 430 -12.88 14.90 -5.02
CA LYS A 430 -11.81 15.89 -4.82
C LYS A 430 -12.29 17.33 -5.03
N TYR A 431 -13.00 17.61 -6.13
CA TYR A 431 -13.57 18.94 -6.38
C TYR A 431 -14.51 19.39 -5.25
N ASN A 432 -15.46 18.54 -4.84
CA ASN A 432 -16.40 18.83 -3.76
C ASN A 432 -15.67 19.14 -2.43
N THR A 433 -14.61 18.39 -2.13
CA THR A 433 -13.81 18.57 -0.91
C THR A 433 -13.08 19.92 -0.90
N LEU A 434 -12.51 20.34 -2.03
CA LEU A 434 -11.81 21.62 -2.15
C LEU A 434 -12.79 22.81 -2.10
N LEU A 435 -14.00 22.67 -2.66
CA LEU A 435 -15.06 23.68 -2.58
C LEU A 435 -15.55 23.88 -1.13
N GLU A 436 -15.77 22.81 -0.37
CA GLU A 436 -16.15 22.94 1.06
C GLU A 436 -15.01 23.55 1.90
N LEU A 437 -13.74 23.19 1.63
CA LEU A 437 -12.59 23.85 2.26
C LEU A 437 -12.56 25.36 1.94
N ARG A 438 -12.77 25.75 0.68
CA ARG A 438 -12.91 27.15 0.25
C ARG A 438 -14.02 27.86 1.02
N LEU A 439 -15.23 27.32 1.02
CA LEU A 439 -16.39 27.91 1.70
C LEU A 439 -16.18 27.99 3.21
N SER A 440 -15.53 27.01 3.83
CA SER A 440 -15.21 27.03 5.26
C SER A 440 -14.22 28.15 5.64
N MET A 441 -13.22 28.43 4.79
CA MET A 441 -12.30 29.55 5.01
C MET A 441 -13.00 30.90 4.86
N VAL A 442 -13.84 31.10 3.84
CA VAL A 442 -14.59 32.36 3.71
C VAL A 442 -15.54 32.55 4.90
N ARG A 443 -16.21 31.48 5.38
CA ARG A 443 -17.06 31.47 6.60
C ARG A 443 -16.32 31.83 7.90
N SER A 444 -14.98 31.78 7.91
CA SER A 444 -14.16 32.22 9.05
C SER A 444 -13.75 33.70 8.96
N ILE A 445 -14.05 34.38 7.85
CA ILE A 445 -13.63 35.75 7.52
C ILE A 445 -14.83 36.70 7.33
N SER A 446 -15.95 36.20 6.80
CA SER A 446 -17.22 36.93 6.68
C SER A 446 -18.39 36.16 7.26
N ASN A 447 -19.27 36.85 7.98
CA ASN A 447 -20.53 36.30 8.50
C ASN A 447 -21.63 36.21 7.42
N GLU A 448 -21.54 37.01 6.36
CA GLU A 448 -22.45 36.98 5.20
C GLU A 448 -21.69 36.55 3.95
N ILE A 449 -22.20 35.51 3.28
CA ILE A 449 -21.55 34.88 2.11
C ILE A 449 -22.64 34.43 1.13
N ASP A 450 -22.57 34.96 -0.09
CA ASP A 450 -23.23 34.34 -1.23
C ASP A 450 -22.44 33.08 -1.62
N VAL A 451 -23.04 31.92 -1.34
CA VAL A 451 -22.43 30.59 -1.62
C VAL A 451 -22.39 30.32 -3.12
N GLU A 452 -23.33 30.84 -3.90
CA GLU A 452 -23.38 30.65 -5.35
C GLU A 452 -22.33 31.54 -6.03
N GLU A 453 -22.10 32.76 -5.53
CA GLU A 453 -21.03 33.64 -6.04
C GLU A 453 -19.62 33.15 -5.65
N GLU A 454 -19.38 32.70 -4.41
CA GLU A 454 -18.09 32.10 -4.04
C GLU A 454 -17.82 30.78 -4.77
N LYS A 455 -18.86 29.96 -5.01
CA LYS A 455 -18.74 28.78 -5.87
C LYS A 455 -18.42 29.16 -7.32
N ARG A 456 -19.07 30.19 -7.88
CA ARG A 456 -18.76 30.71 -9.22
C ARG A 456 -17.31 31.23 -9.31
N LYS A 457 -16.82 31.95 -8.28
CA LYS A 457 -15.42 32.39 -8.21
C LYS A 457 -14.46 31.21 -8.08
N PHE A 458 -14.82 30.19 -7.32
CA PHE A 458 -14.05 28.95 -7.20
C PHE A 458 -14.01 28.18 -8.53
N ASP A 459 -15.12 28.07 -9.26
CA ASP A 459 -15.20 27.42 -10.58
C ASP A 459 -14.43 28.17 -11.66
N LEU A 460 -14.41 29.51 -11.61
CA LEU A 460 -13.55 30.33 -12.46
C LEU A 460 -12.07 30.10 -12.12
N LYS A 461 -11.72 30.19 -10.83
CA LYS A 461 -10.34 30.01 -10.38
C LYS A 461 -9.80 28.59 -10.62
N ILE A 462 -10.63 27.56 -10.48
CA ILE A 462 -10.27 26.17 -10.83
C ILE A 462 -10.04 26.03 -12.34
N LYS A 463 -10.75 26.76 -13.21
CA LYS A 463 -10.48 26.79 -14.66
C LYS A 463 -9.22 27.58 -15.02
N GLU A 464 -8.81 28.53 -14.20
CA GLU A 464 -7.57 29.31 -14.38
C GLU A 464 -6.33 28.58 -13.85
N GLU A 465 -6.44 27.86 -12.72
CA GLU A 465 -5.33 27.08 -12.14
C GLU A 465 -5.25 25.62 -12.65
N TYR A 466 -6.34 25.06 -13.19
CA TYR A 466 -6.38 23.72 -13.79
C TYR A 466 -7.15 23.67 -15.11
N ILE A 467 -6.43 23.40 -16.21
CA ILE A 467 -7.06 22.83 -17.41
C ILE A 467 -7.45 21.37 -17.07
N ILE A 468 -8.70 21.17 -16.63
CA ILE A 468 -9.23 19.83 -16.34
C ILE A 468 -9.42 19.06 -17.65
N VAL A 469 -8.40 18.29 -18.03
CA VAL A 469 -8.53 17.27 -19.08
C VAL A 469 -8.73 15.91 -18.43
N GLU A 470 -9.95 15.37 -18.50
CA GLU A 470 -10.18 13.94 -18.24
C GLU A 470 -9.58 13.12 -19.39
N THR A 471 -8.25 12.91 -19.37
CA THR A 471 -7.57 12.07 -20.37
C THR A 471 -7.88 10.60 -20.13
N LYS A 472 -8.98 10.11 -20.71
CA LYS A 472 -9.00 8.75 -21.23
C LYS A 472 -7.79 8.59 -22.15
N GLU A 473 -6.99 7.55 -22.00
CA GLU A 473 -6.05 7.18 -23.06
C GLU A 473 -6.87 6.80 -24.29
N ILE A 474 -6.78 7.62 -25.34
CA ILE A 474 -7.52 7.39 -26.58
C ILE A 474 -6.82 6.33 -27.42
N THR A 475 -7.60 5.37 -27.89
CA THR A 475 -7.09 4.32 -28.78
C THR A 475 -6.65 4.94 -30.11
N ARG A 476 -5.71 4.28 -30.82
CA ARG A 476 -5.24 4.78 -32.12
C ARG A 476 -6.37 4.84 -33.16
N GLU A 477 -7.36 3.95 -33.03
CA GLU A 477 -8.57 3.94 -33.85
C GLU A 477 -9.50 5.12 -33.53
N GLU A 478 -9.73 5.47 -32.26
CA GLU A 478 -10.48 6.70 -31.88
C GLU A 478 -9.76 7.98 -32.32
N LEU A 479 -8.43 7.99 -32.34
CA LEU A 479 -7.64 9.12 -32.85
C LEU A 479 -7.81 9.28 -34.36
N LEU A 480 -7.63 8.21 -35.14
CA LEU A 480 -7.78 8.23 -36.60
C LEU A 480 -9.19 8.63 -37.01
N ASN A 481 -10.22 8.00 -36.43
CA ASN A 481 -11.63 8.36 -36.69
C ASN A 481 -11.94 9.84 -36.38
N LYS A 482 -11.25 10.46 -35.43
CA LYS A 482 -11.39 11.90 -35.14
C LYS A 482 -10.55 12.77 -36.06
N PHE A 483 -9.40 12.30 -36.54
CA PHE A 483 -8.64 13.00 -37.58
C PHE A 483 -9.44 13.05 -38.88
N ASP A 484 -10.02 11.93 -39.33
CA ASP A 484 -10.76 11.85 -40.59
C ASP A 484 -12.08 12.66 -40.57
N GLN A 485 -12.62 12.96 -39.38
CA GLN A 485 -13.75 13.88 -39.17
C GLN A 485 -13.36 15.36 -39.30
N LEU A 486 -12.06 15.67 -39.33
CA LEU A 486 -11.52 17.01 -39.47
C LEU A 486 -10.89 17.09 -40.87
N SER A 487 -11.44 17.93 -41.74
CA SER A 487 -11.13 17.90 -43.18
C SER A 487 -9.75 18.49 -43.55
N PHE A 488 -8.68 17.86 -43.08
CA PHE A 488 -7.30 18.15 -43.48
C PHE A 488 -7.04 17.78 -44.95
N SER A 489 -6.09 18.47 -45.59
CA SER A 489 -5.72 18.24 -47.00
C SER A 489 -4.65 17.14 -47.20
N TYR A 490 -4.43 16.32 -46.17
CA TYR A 490 -3.40 15.28 -46.10
C TYR A 490 -3.83 14.16 -45.15
N PRO A 491 -3.44 12.89 -45.40
CA PRO A 491 -3.73 11.79 -44.50
C PRO A 491 -2.90 11.87 -43.22
N PHE A 492 -3.42 11.35 -42.10
CA PHE A 492 -2.73 11.38 -40.81
C PHE A 492 -1.30 10.81 -40.86
N LYS A 493 -1.05 9.80 -41.71
CA LYS A 493 0.27 9.20 -41.85
C LYS A 493 1.32 10.16 -42.43
N GLU A 494 0.94 11.07 -43.33
CA GLU A 494 1.85 12.10 -43.84
C GLU A 494 2.24 13.09 -42.73
N LEU A 495 1.32 13.40 -41.81
CA LEU A 495 1.57 14.23 -40.63
C LEU A 495 2.47 13.54 -39.60
N GLU A 496 2.26 12.24 -39.35
CA GLU A 496 3.20 11.47 -38.52
C GLU A 496 4.60 11.47 -39.13
N ASP A 497 4.74 11.19 -40.42
CA ASP A 497 6.04 11.12 -41.09
C ASP A 497 6.74 12.49 -41.15
N ALA A 498 6.00 13.59 -41.27
CA ALA A 498 6.54 14.95 -41.19
C ALA A 498 7.05 15.31 -39.78
N ILE A 499 6.36 14.87 -38.73
CA ILE A 499 6.72 15.12 -37.34
C ILE A 499 7.87 14.20 -36.86
N ASP A 500 7.91 12.94 -37.31
CA ASP A 500 9.04 12.03 -37.08
C ASP A 500 10.33 12.53 -37.77
N ILE A 501 10.24 13.18 -38.94
CA ILE A 501 11.38 13.86 -39.60
C ILE A 501 11.95 15.00 -38.74
N ILE A 502 11.11 15.67 -37.95
CA ILE A 502 11.50 16.74 -37.01
C ILE A 502 12.01 16.13 -35.67
N GLY A 503 11.90 14.81 -35.49
CA GLY A 503 12.41 14.07 -34.34
C GLY A 503 11.52 14.12 -33.10
N ILE A 504 10.27 14.58 -33.23
CA ILE A 504 9.31 14.70 -32.13
C ILE A 504 8.38 13.48 -32.15
N LYS A 505 7.99 12.97 -30.98
CA LYS A 505 7.00 11.89 -30.86
C LYS A 505 5.91 12.27 -29.85
N TYR A 506 4.66 12.08 -30.25
CA TYR A 506 3.47 12.34 -29.45
C TYR A 506 2.73 11.04 -29.13
N THR A 507 2.16 10.96 -27.93
CA THR A 507 1.14 9.95 -27.58
C THR A 507 -0.17 10.23 -28.33
N ASN A 508 -1.08 9.23 -28.38
CA ASN A 508 -2.39 9.42 -29.02
C ASN A 508 -3.19 10.58 -28.40
N GLN A 509 -3.02 10.85 -27.11
CA GLN A 509 -3.72 11.94 -26.41
C GLN A 509 -3.11 13.31 -26.71
N GLU A 510 -1.79 13.40 -26.88
CA GLU A 510 -1.13 14.63 -27.32
C GLU A 510 -1.49 14.95 -28.77
N TRP A 511 -1.47 13.94 -29.66
CA TRP A 511 -2.00 14.07 -31.01
C TRP A 511 -3.44 14.59 -31.02
N LEU A 512 -4.32 14.02 -30.19
CA LEU A 512 -5.70 14.49 -30.05
C LEU A 512 -5.77 15.96 -29.61
N ASN A 513 -4.96 16.35 -28.63
CA ASN A 513 -4.93 17.72 -28.10
C ASN A 513 -4.43 18.72 -29.16
N LEU A 514 -3.49 18.32 -30.01
CA LEU A 514 -3.01 19.12 -31.15
C LEU A 514 -4.10 19.26 -32.22
N ILE A 515 -4.71 18.16 -32.68
CA ILE A 515 -5.69 18.19 -33.78
C ILE A 515 -7.04 18.77 -33.36
N ASN A 516 -7.36 18.88 -32.08
CA ASN A 516 -8.58 19.58 -31.62
C ASN A 516 -8.40 21.10 -31.45
N ASP A 517 -7.17 21.61 -31.44
CA ASP A 517 -6.90 23.03 -31.27
C ASP A 517 -6.80 23.76 -32.62
N ASN A 518 -7.83 24.54 -32.95
CA ASN A 518 -7.90 25.32 -34.19
C ASN A 518 -6.73 26.31 -34.41
N SER A 519 -6.02 26.71 -33.35
CA SER A 519 -4.80 27.53 -33.51
C SER A 519 -3.63 26.68 -34.01
N LYS A 520 -3.42 25.50 -33.39
CA LYS A 520 -2.32 24.59 -33.68
C LYS A 520 -2.50 23.83 -35.00
N ARG A 521 -3.74 23.61 -35.48
CA ARG A 521 -3.99 23.05 -36.82
C ARG A 521 -3.20 23.77 -37.92
N LYS A 522 -3.20 25.10 -37.90
CA LYS A 522 -2.46 25.94 -38.87
C LYS A 522 -0.94 25.79 -38.75
N GLU A 523 -0.44 25.42 -37.57
CA GLU A 523 0.99 25.13 -37.37
C GLU A 523 1.35 23.75 -37.93
N LEU A 524 0.46 22.75 -37.78
CA LEU A 524 0.59 21.43 -38.40
C LEU A 524 0.53 21.53 -39.94
N ASP A 525 -0.39 22.32 -40.49
CA ASP A 525 -0.50 22.58 -41.94
C ASP A 525 0.80 23.22 -42.48
N ASN A 526 1.34 24.21 -41.78
CA ASN A 526 2.60 24.90 -42.10
C ASN A 526 3.84 23.96 -42.00
N ILE A 527 3.82 23.00 -41.07
CA ILE A 527 4.81 21.93 -40.97
C ILE A 527 4.72 20.99 -42.18
N ILE A 528 3.51 20.58 -42.58
CA ILE A 528 3.28 19.76 -43.79
C ILE A 528 3.79 20.49 -45.03
N GLU A 529 3.43 21.77 -45.22
CA GLU A 529 3.88 22.57 -46.36
C GLU A 529 5.41 22.67 -46.42
N LYS A 530 6.07 23.00 -45.32
CA LYS A 530 7.55 23.07 -45.28
C LYS A 530 8.25 21.73 -45.49
N VAL A 531 7.68 20.63 -44.98
CA VAL A 531 8.23 19.28 -45.24
C VAL A 531 8.00 18.86 -46.70
N ARG A 532 6.91 19.31 -47.34
CA ARG A 532 6.68 19.14 -48.78
C ARG A 532 7.64 19.99 -49.62
N GLU A 533 7.83 21.26 -49.28
CA GLU A 533 8.83 22.14 -49.92
C GLU A 533 10.24 21.56 -49.81
N PHE A 534 10.64 21.12 -48.61
CA PHE A 534 11.94 20.47 -48.39
C PHE A 534 12.09 19.19 -49.22
N LYS A 535 11.06 18.35 -49.29
CA LYS A 535 11.05 17.12 -50.13
C LYS A 535 10.98 17.39 -51.64
N ALA A 536 10.62 18.61 -52.07
CA ALA A 536 10.58 19.03 -53.47
C ALA A 536 11.85 19.79 -53.91
N GLY A 537 12.75 20.12 -52.97
CA GLY A 537 14.06 20.71 -53.22
C GLY A 537 15.21 19.70 -53.36
N PHE A 538 14.90 18.39 -53.41
CA PHE A 538 15.81 17.26 -53.58
C PHE A 538 15.32 16.32 -54.69
#